data_AF-A0A6M8PEV1-F1
#
_entry.id   AF-A0A6M8PEV1-F1
#
_cell.length_a   1.000
_cell.length_b   1.000
_cell.length_c   1.000
_cell.angle_alpha   90.00
_cell.angle_beta   90.00
_cell.angle_gamma   90.00
#
_symmetry.space_group_name_H-M   'P 1'
#
loop_
_entity.id
_entity.type
_entity.pdbx_description
1 polymer ?
#
loop_
_entity_poly.entity_id
_entity_poly.type
_entity_poly.pdbx_seq_one_letter_code
_entity_poly.pdbx_strand_id
1 'polypeptide(L)'
;SDTVKKVIGHTVPVLAGETLSLRILVDHSIVESFAQGGRASATSRVYPTEAIYNSARVFLFNNATGATVTARTLKIWHMNSTSSQTFDI
;
A
#
# COMPACT_ATOMS: atom_id res chain seq x y z
N SER A 1 21.81 2.15 13.70
CA SER A 1 20.40 2.56 13.59
C SER A 1 19.64 1.34 13.12
N ASP A 2 18.98 0.64 14.04
CA ASP A 2 18.39 -0.67 13.81
C ASP A 2 16.94 -0.47 13.33
N THR A 3 16.73 -0.51 12.00
CA THR A 3 15.39 -0.41 11.42
C THR A 3 14.73 -1.78 11.50
N VAL A 4 13.97 -2.01 12.57
CA VAL A 4 13.13 -3.21 12.69
C VAL A 4 12.18 -3.27 11.49
N LYS A 5 12.43 -4.23 10.59
CA LYS A 5 11.54 -4.51 9.45
C LYS A 5 10.30 -5.22 9.98
N LYS A 6 9.27 -4.47 10.32
CA LYS A 6 7.98 -5.04 10.72
C LYS A 6 7.30 -5.64 9.49
N VAL A 7 7.19 -6.97 9.45
CA VAL A 7 6.42 -7.71 8.44
C VAL A 7 5.03 -7.97 9.01
N ILE A 8 3.99 -7.62 8.25
CA ILE A 8 2.58 -7.91 8.57
C ILE A 8 2.05 -8.79 7.45
N GLY A 9 1.41 -9.90 7.81
CA GLY A 9 0.88 -10.87 6.85
C GLY A 9 -0.52 -11.35 7.26
N HIS A 10 -1.36 -11.60 6.27
CA HIS A 10 -2.70 -12.15 6.43
C HIS A 10 -2.94 -13.22 5.37
N THR A 11 -3.68 -14.27 5.74
CA THR A 11 -4.28 -15.19 4.76
C THR A 11 -5.58 -14.56 4.27
N VAL A 12 -5.69 -14.36 2.95
CA VAL A 12 -6.86 -13.70 2.33
C VAL A 12 -7.54 -14.69 1.38
N PRO A 13 -8.83 -15.03 1.60
CA PRO A 13 -9.54 -15.89 0.67
C PRO A 13 -9.82 -15.14 -0.64
N VAL A 14 -9.38 -15.73 -1.76
CA VAL A 14 -9.71 -15.32 -3.13
C VAL A 14 -10.59 -16.41 -3.71
N LEU A 15 -11.84 -16.08 -4.03
CA LEU A 15 -12.83 -17.06 -4.49
C LEU A 15 -12.61 -17.40 -5.97
N ALA A 16 -13.12 -18.56 -6.39
CA ALA A 16 -13.04 -18.98 -7.79
C ALA A 16 -13.65 -17.92 -8.72
N GLY A 17 -12.89 -17.52 -9.74
CA GLY A 17 -13.27 -16.47 -10.69
C GLY A 17 -12.91 -15.03 -10.27
N GLU A 18 -12.48 -14.81 -9.03
CA GLU A 18 -11.99 -13.49 -8.60
C GLU A 18 -10.58 -13.21 -9.11
N THR A 19 -10.31 -11.94 -9.44
CA THR A 19 -8.94 -11.45 -9.62
C THR A 19 -8.45 -10.89 -8.28
N LEU A 20 -7.17 -11.13 -7.95
CA LEU A 20 -6.55 -10.50 -6.78
C LEU A 20 -6.61 -8.97 -6.92
N SER A 21 -7.07 -8.30 -5.88
CA SER A 21 -7.29 -6.86 -5.81
C SER A 21 -6.60 -6.31 -4.57
N LEU A 22 -5.93 -5.17 -4.77
CA LEU A 22 -5.22 -4.44 -3.74
C LEU A 22 -5.57 -2.95 -3.86
N ARG A 23 -5.76 -2.30 -2.71
CA ARG A 23 -5.78 -0.85 -2.58
C ARG A 23 -4.74 -0.46 -1.56
N ILE A 24 -3.90 0.53 -1.88
CA ILE A 24 -2.84 1.00 -1.00
C ILE A 24 -2.98 2.53 -0.89
N LEU A 25 -3.04 3.02 0.34
CA LEU A 25 -2.95 4.43 0.68
C LEU A 25 -1.54 4.69 1.21
N VAL A 26 -0.86 5.66 0.61
CA VAL A 26 0.47 6.10 1.03
C VAL A 26 0.34 7.56 1.45
N ASP A 27 0.57 7.83 2.74
CA ASP A 27 0.59 9.18 3.30
C ASP A 27 1.89 9.37 4.09
N HIS A 28 2.90 9.89 3.39
CA HIS A 28 4.25 10.13 3.90
C HIS A 28 4.83 8.95 4.71
N SER A 29 4.63 8.96 6.04
CA SER A 29 5.18 7.96 6.97
C SER A 29 4.23 6.79 7.27
N ILE A 30 3.02 6.77 6.71
CA ILE A 30 2.03 5.71 6.92
C ILE A 30 1.67 5.07 5.58
N VAL A 31 1.62 3.75 5.59
CA VAL A 31 1.11 2.94 4.47
C VAL A 31 -0.01 2.05 4.99
N GLU A 32 -1.17 2.13 4.35
CA GLU A 32 -2.30 1.26 4.64
C GLU A 32 -2.70 0.50 3.38
N SER A 33 -2.87 -0.81 3.52
CA SER A 33 -3.16 -1.72 2.41
C SER A 33 -4.42 -2.52 2.70
N PHE A 34 -5.21 -2.75 1.67
CA PHE A 34 -6.46 -3.50 1.72
C PHE A 34 -6.47 -4.55 0.60
N ALA A 35 -6.71 -5.80 0.95
CA ALA A 35 -6.78 -6.92 0.01
C ALA A 35 -8.22 -7.40 -0.15
N GLN A 36 -8.59 -7.80 -1.37
CA GLN A 36 -9.92 -8.34 -1.70
C GLN A 36 -11.07 -7.48 -1.17
N GLY A 37 -11.00 -6.16 -1.41
CA GLY A 37 -12.04 -5.22 -0.95
C GLY A 37 -12.11 -5.03 0.56
N GLY A 38 -11.03 -5.33 1.30
CA GLY A 38 -10.96 -5.14 2.75
C GLY A 38 -11.15 -6.41 3.58
N ARG A 39 -11.21 -7.60 2.97
CA ARG A 39 -11.19 -8.88 3.69
C ARG A 39 -9.94 -9.04 4.57
N ALA A 40 -8.86 -8.38 4.19
CA ALA A 40 -7.73 -8.13 5.05
C ALA A 40 -7.23 -6.70 4.86
N SER A 41 -6.73 -6.11 5.93
CA SER A 41 -6.03 -4.84 5.92
C SER A 41 -4.72 -4.95 6.68
N ALA A 42 -3.72 -4.18 6.26
CA ALA A 42 -2.46 -4.05 6.98
C ALA A 42 -2.00 -2.59 6.95
N THR A 43 -1.73 -2.06 8.14
CA THR A 43 -1.27 -0.68 8.35
C THR A 43 0.12 -0.70 8.96
N SER A 44 1.05 0.05 8.38
CA SER A 44 2.43 0.16 8.84
C SER A 44 2.93 1.59 8.80
N ARG A 45 3.95 1.87 9.61
CA ARG A 45 4.67 3.14 9.63
C ARG A 45 6.09 2.93 9.13
N VAL A 46 6.58 3.83 8.29
CA VAL A 46 7.92 3.78 7.68
C VAL A 46 8.54 5.19 7.70
N TYR A 47 9.84 5.27 7.98
CA TYR A 47 10.59 6.52 8.07
C TYR A 47 11.82 6.45 7.15
N PRO A 48 11.65 6.59 5.83
CA PRO A 48 12.76 6.49 4.88
C PRO A 48 13.69 7.70 4.96
N THR A 49 14.98 7.50 4.70
CA THR A 49 15.98 8.58 4.66
C THR A 49 16.17 9.15 3.25
N GLU A 50 15.89 8.37 2.21
CA GLU A 50 16.13 8.75 0.81
C GLU A 50 14.84 8.92 0.00
N ALA A 51 13.87 8.03 0.19
CA ALA A 51 12.58 8.05 -0.50
C ALA A 51 11.60 9.03 0.16
N ILE A 52 11.99 10.30 0.26
CA ILE A 52 11.18 11.39 0.84
C ILE A 52 10.76 12.38 -0.25
N TYR A 53 9.58 12.99 -0.10
CA TYR A 53 9.03 14.00 -1.01
C TYR A 53 9.08 13.56 -2.49
N ASN A 54 9.71 14.37 -3.35
CA ASN A 54 9.84 14.15 -4.79
C ASN A 54 10.81 13.01 -5.15
N SER A 55 11.47 12.37 -4.17
CA SER A 55 12.30 11.18 -4.38
C SER A 55 11.51 9.88 -4.21
N ALA A 56 10.29 9.94 -3.68
CA ALA A 56 9.42 8.77 -3.59
C ALA A 56 9.00 8.28 -4.98
N ARG A 57 8.96 6.96 -5.17
CA ARG A 57 8.58 6.29 -6.42
C ARG A 57 7.64 5.13 -6.12
N VAL A 58 6.77 4.81 -7.07
CA VAL A 58 5.83 3.68 -6.99
C VAL A 58 6.19 2.68 -8.09
N PHE A 59 6.21 1.41 -7.74
CA PHE A 59 6.59 0.31 -8.64
C PHE A 59 5.54 -0.79 -8.62
N LEU A 60 5.34 -1.43 -9.78
CA LEU A 60 4.69 -2.72 -9.92
C LEU A 60 5.78 -3.75 -10.26
N PHE A 61 5.87 -4.84 -9.50
CA PHE A 61 6.90 -5.86 -9.70
C PHE A 61 6.33 -7.26 -9.52
N ASN A 62 6.97 -8.24 -10.16
CA ASN A 62 6.71 -9.67 -9.98
C ASN A 62 8.06 -10.40 -9.90
N ASN A 63 8.38 -10.92 -8.71
CA ASN A 63 9.61 -11.69 -8.45
C ASN A 63 9.37 -13.21 -8.45
N ALA A 64 8.25 -13.70 -8.98
CA ALA A 64 7.99 -15.13 -9.12
C ALA A 64 8.91 -15.76 -10.18
N THR A 65 9.36 -16.99 -9.94
CA THR A 65 10.33 -17.69 -10.81
C THR A 65 9.68 -18.53 -11.90
N GLY A 66 8.40 -18.90 -11.74
CA GLY A 66 7.71 -19.85 -12.64
C GLY A 66 6.36 -19.36 -13.15
N ALA A 67 6.01 -18.10 -12.91
CA ALA A 67 4.71 -17.55 -13.32
C ALA A 67 4.81 -16.08 -13.73
N THR A 68 4.21 -15.78 -14.88
CA THR A 68 3.96 -14.40 -15.29
C THR A 68 2.63 -13.94 -14.73
N VAL A 69 2.60 -12.73 -14.16
CA VAL A 69 1.39 -12.10 -13.66
C VAL A 69 1.08 -10.88 -14.50
N THR A 70 -0.14 -10.79 -14.99
CA THR A 70 -0.64 -9.61 -15.72
C THR A 70 -1.57 -8.81 -14.82
N ALA A 71 -1.22 -7.55 -14.57
CA ALA A 71 -2.13 -6.63 -13.90
C ALA A 71 -3.28 -6.25 -14.85
N ARG A 72 -4.51 -6.65 -14.53
CA ARG A 72 -5.69 -6.33 -15.35
C ARG A 72 -6.01 -4.83 -15.35
N THR A 73 -5.87 -4.20 -14.20
CA THR A 73 -6.16 -2.77 -14.01
C THR A 73 -5.19 -2.19 -12.98
N LEU A 74 -4.62 -1.02 -13.27
CA LEU A 74 -3.86 -0.22 -12.32
C LEU A 74 -4.36 1.23 -12.40
N LYS A 75 -4.79 1.78 -11.25
CA LYS A 75 -5.22 3.18 -11.13
C LYS A 75 -4.42 3.82 -10.01
N ILE A 76 -3.79 4.95 -10.31
CA ILE A 76 -2.96 5.70 -9.37
C ILE A 76 -3.51 7.11 -9.29
N TRP A 77 -3.70 7.61 -8.07
CA TRP A 77 -4.19 8.95 -7.80
C TRP A 77 -3.18 9.68 -6.93
N HIS A 78 -2.85 10.91 -7.31
CA HIS A 78 -2.15 11.83 -6.42
C HIS A 78 -3.18 12.44 -5.46
N MET A 79 -3.06 12.18 -4.17
CA MET A 79 -3.97 12.68 -3.15
C MET A 79 -3.53 14.06 -2.68
N ASN A 80 -4.47 15.01 -2.62
CA ASN A 80 -4.20 16.34 -2.07
C ASN A 80 -4.19 16.29 -0.53
N SER A 81 -3.49 17.23 0.11
CA SER A 81 -3.52 17.38 1.56
C SER A 81 -4.92 17.77 2.04
N THR A 82 -5.32 17.27 3.20
CA THR A 82 -6.55 17.70 3.89
C THR A 82 -6.25 18.80 4.92
N SER A 83 -7.21 19.72 5.10
CA SER A 83 -7.17 20.70 6.18
C SER A 83 -7.88 20.12 7.40
N SER A 84 -7.12 19.78 8.43
CA SER A 84 -7.68 19.42 9.73
C SER A 84 -7.63 20.64 10.63
N GLN A 85 -8.63 21.52 10.50
CA GLN A 85 -8.81 22.64 11.42
C GLN A 85 -9.48 22.16 12.70
N THR A 86 -8.98 22.63 13.83
CA THR A 86 -9.68 22.50 15.11
C THR A 86 -10.80 23.52 15.13
N PHE A 87 -12.01 23.09 15.51
CA PHE A 87 -13.10 24.01 15.78
C PHE A 87 -12.91 24.58 17.18
N ASP A 88 -12.77 25.90 17.30
CA ASP A 88 -12.76 26.58 18.58
C ASP A 88 -14.20 26.60 19.12
N ILE A 89 -14.37 26.09 20.35
CA ILE A 89 -15.63 26.14 21.13
C ILE A 89 -15.67 27.37 22.02
#